data_AF-A0AAV4YZB1-F1
#
_entry.id   AF-A0AAV4YZB1-F1
#
_cell.length_a   1.000
_cell.length_b   1.000
_cell.length_c   1.000
_cell.angle_alpha   90.00
_cell.angle_beta   90.00
_cell.angle_gamma   90.00
#
_symmetry.space_group_name_H-M   'P 1'
#
loop_
_entity.id
_entity.type
_entity.pdbx_description
1 polymer ?
#
loop_
_entity_poly.entity_id
_entity_poly.type
_entity_poly.pdbx_seq_one_letter_code
_entity_poly.pdbx_strand_id
1 'polypeptide(L)'
;MKKNIVGLIVFSFISMCTFAATNGTYSIQNGYYSIDARFEENKLVIVEPNKTSTYLKNSSGDYIFTNPTNNITYGMRVLDDKTLEAFKPGVPNSSTILTLKSSAPKVQSASNDGKSNQMKALADKYFKLAETDSDNVHTWANCASVALAYSSLSMDKAKEMELQAATLIKLSQSPVASTSPCSEVISNKTWMSAPSY
;
A
#
# COMPACT_ATOMS: atom_id res chain seq x y z
N MET A 1 11.01 20.46 74.94
CA MET A 1 11.39 19.51 73.86
C MET A 1 10.43 19.68 72.70
N LYS A 2 10.84 20.30 71.58
CA LYS A 2 10.04 20.47 70.36
C LYS A 2 10.49 19.43 69.34
N LYS A 3 9.59 18.53 68.92
CA LYS A 3 9.83 17.56 67.85
C LYS A 3 9.35 18.17 66.53
N ASN A 4 10.26 18.48 65.62
CA ASN A 4 9.95 18.86 64.24
C ASN A 4 9.75 17.59 63.42
N ILE A 5 8.54 17.40 62.89
CA ILE A 5 8.22 16.34 61.92
C ILE A 5 8.49 16.92 60.53
N VAL A 6 9.54 16.43 59.88
CA VAL A 6 9.84 16.72 58.47
C VAL A 6 9.02 15.74 57.64
N GLY A 7 8.01 16.25 56.93
CA GLY A 7 7.21 15.48 55.99
C GLY A 7 7.95 15.31 54.66
N LEU A 8 8.26 14.06 54.32
CA LEU A 8 8.85 13.68 53.03
C LEU A 8 7.74 13.67 51.97
N ILE A 9 7.73 14.66 51.06
CA ILE A 9 6.86 14.66 49.88
C ILE A 9 7.52 13.79 48.80
N VAL A 10 6.92 12.62 48.53
CA VAL A 10 7.32 11.74 47.43
C VAL A 10 6.64 12.25 46.15
N PHE A 11 7.40 12.90 45.28
CA PHE A 11 6.96 13.20 43.91
C PHE A 11 6.98 11.91 43.08
N SER A 12 5.80 11.38 42.78
CA SER A 12 5.63 10.25 41.87
C SER A 12 5.73 10.76 40.42
N PHE A 13 6.82 10.42 39.74
CA PHE A 13 6.97 10.70 38.31
C PHE A 13 6.10 9.73 37.51
N ILE A 14 4.97 10.21 36.99
CA ILE A 14 4.18 9.49 35.98
C ILE A 14 4.97 9.57 34.67
N SER A 15 5.69 8.50 34.34
CA SER A 15 6.32 8.36 33.03
C SER A 15 5.23 8.17 31.99
N MET A 16 4.96 9.22 31.20
CA MET A 16 4.14 9.09 29.99
C MET A 16 4.92 8.25 28.99
N CYS A 17 4.58 6.96 28.91
CA CYS A 17 5.12 6.06 27.91
C CYS A 17 4.69 6.61 26.54
N THR A 18 5.59 7.31 25.86
CA THR A 18 5.37 7.77 24.50
C THR A 18 5.50 6.54 23.62
N PHE A 19 4.40 6.07 23.04
CA PHE A 19 4.46 4.98 22.07
C PHE A 19 5.31 5.44 20.89
N ALA A 20 6.46 4.80 20.70
CA ALA A 20 7.22 4.96 19.48
C ALA A 20 6.46 4.26 18.36
N ALA A 21 6.11 4.99 17.31
CA ALA A 21 5.50 4.41 16.12
C ALA A 21 6.44 3.36 15.51
N THR A 22 5.87 2.27 15.00
CA THR A 22 6.64 1.15 14.46
C THR A 22 7.01 1.40 13.01
N ASN A 23 8.28 1.22 12.63
CA ASN A 23 8.67 1.20 11.22
C ASN A 23 7.97 0.05 10.49
N GLY A 24 7.52 0.27 9.26
CA GLY A 24 6.97 -0.82 8.45
C GLY A 24 5.97 -0.41 7.38
N THR A 25 5.29 -1.41 6.84
CA THR A 25 4.26 -1.22 5.81
C THR A 25 2.91 -0.93 6.46
N TYR A 26 2.34 0.22 6.13
CA TYR A 26 1.01 0.64 6.55
C TYR A 26 0.06 0.64 5.36
N SER A 27 -1.17 0.18 5.57
CA SER A 27 -2.19 0.15 4.50
C SER A 27 -3.51 0.68 5.01
N ILE A 28 -4.29 1.27 4.11
CA ILE A 28 -5.70 1.55 4.37
C ILE A 28 -6.49 0.25 4.51
N GLN A 29 -7.64 0.29 5.17
CA GLN A 29 -8.39 -0.90 5.61
C GLN A 29 -8.73 -1.89 4.49
N ASN A 30 -8.92 -1.41 3.26
CA ASN A 30 -9.22 -2.21 2.06
C ASN A 30 -7.97 -2.66 1.26
N GLY A 31 -6.77 -2.24 1.66
CA GLY A 31 -5.50 -2.68 1.09
C GLY A 31 -5.11 -2.06 -0.26
N TYR A 32 -5.95 -1.21 -0.86
CA TYR A 32 -5.66 -0.60 -2.17
C TYR A 32 -4.49 0.39 -2.17
N TYR A 33 -4.16 0.94 -1.00
CA TYR A 33 -3.04 1.86 -0.84
C TYR A 33 -2.17 1.40 0.33
N SER A 34 -0.86 1.37 0.09
CA SER A 34 0.14 0.99 1.08
C SER A 34 1.37 1.88 0.97
N ILE A 35 1.94 2.20 2.13
CA ILE A 35 3.16 2.99 2.26
C ILE A 35 4.17 2.25 3.13
N ASP A 36 5.46 2.46 2.87
CA ASP A 36 6.53 2.09 3.81
C ASP A 36 6.87 3.33 4.65
N ALA A 37 6.59 3.25 5.96
CA ALA A 37 6.79 4.33 6.91
C ALA A 37 8.06 4.08 7.73
N ARG A 38 8.96 5.06 7.72
CA ARG A 38 10.23 5.04 8.46
C ARG A 38 10.28 6.25 9.38
N PHE A 39 10.14 5.98 10.67
CA PHE A 39 10.26 6.95 11.74
C PHE A 39 11.73 7.16 12.09
N GLU A 40 12.14 8.41 12.10
CA GLU A 40 13.41 8.90 12.63
C GLU A 40 13.09 10.03 13.64
N GLU A 41 14.08 10.46 14.42
CA GLU A 41 13.87 11.30 15.62
C GLU A 41 12.91 12.49 15.41
N ASN A 42 13.05 13.23 14.31
CA ASN A 42 12.23 14.41 14.00
C ASN A 42 11.58 14.38 12.61
N LYS A 43 11.56 13.21 11.96
CA LYS A 43 11.01 13.08 10.61
C LYS A 43 10.38 11.71 10.38
N LEU A 44 9.40 11.70 9.50
CA LEU A 44 8.75 10.51 8.99
C LEU A 44 9.01 10.45 7.48
N VAL A 45 9.73 9.43 7.04
CA VAL A 45 9.94 9.16 5.62
C VAL A 45 8.88 8.18 5.15
N ILE A 46 8.08 8.62 4.19
CA ILE A 46 7.07 7.81 3.51
C ILE A 46 7.60 7.42 2.15
N VAL A 47 7.73 6.12 1.91
CA VAL A 47 8.15 5.54 0.63
C VAL A 47 6.95 4.90 -0.05
N GLU A 48 6.63 5.43 -1.23
CA GLU A 48 5.62 4.96 -2.18
C GLU A 48 6.33 4.43 -3.44
N PRO A 49 5.67 3.64 -4.31
CA PRO A 49 6.33 3.03 -5.46
C PRO A 49 7.10 4.01 -6.38
N ASN A 50 6.56 5.21 -6.58
CA ASN A 50 7.13 6.21 -7.50
C ASN A 50 7.57 7.49 -6.78
N LYS A 51 7.52 7.53 -5.45
CA LYS A 51 7.73 8.77 -4.69
C LYS A 51 8.27 8.47 -3.30
N THR A 52 9.17 9.32 -2.83
CA THR A 52 9.54 9.38 -1.42
C THR A 52 9.26 10.77 -0.90
N SER A 53 8.56 10.85 0.23
CA SER A 53 8.14 12.10 0.86
C SER A 53 8.69 12.14 2.28
N THR A 54 9.39 13.22 2.63
CA THR A 54 9.91 13.44 3.99
C THR A 54 9.00 14.42 4.71
N TYR A 55 8.34 13.96 5.76
CA TYR A 55 7.52 14.76 6.63
C TYR A 55 8.34 15.20 7.84
N LEU A 56 8.23 16.46 8.23
CA LEU A 56 8.91 17.02 9.40
C LEU A 56 7.95 17.10 10.57
N LYS A 57 8.42 16.70 11.76
CA LYS A 57 7.62 16.76 12.98
C LYS A 57 7.45 18.22 13.42
N ASN A 58 6.21 18.63 13.65
CA ASN A 58 5.89 19.96 14.17
C ASN A 58 5.80 19.97 15.72
N SER A 59 5.53 21.14 16.29
CA SER A 59 5.39 21.32 17.75
C SER A 59 4.21 20.57 18.37
N SER A 60 3.20 20.22 17.58
CA SER A 60 2.04 19.42 18.02
C SER A 60 2.31 17.92 17.95
N GLY A 61 3.48 17.50 17.46
CA GLY A 61 3.86 16.10 17.28
C GLY A 61 3.38 15.49 15.96
N ASP A 62 2.65 16.24 15.14
CA ASP A 62 2.21 15.81 13.81
C ASP A 62 3.37 15.94 12.81
N TYR A 63 3.46 15.01 11.87
CA TYR A 63 4.42 15.05 10.78
C TYR A 63 3.79 15.76 9.57
N ILE A 64 4.44 16.80 9.04
CA ILE A 64 3.92 17.66 7.98
C ILE A 64 4.82 17.62 6.75
N PHE A 65 4.20 17.53 5.57
CA PHE A 65 4.88 17.60 4.28
C PHE A 65 4.12 18.53 3.34
N THR A 66 4.82 19.47 2.70
CA THR A 66 4.27 20.29 1.62
C THR A 66 4.83 19.79 0.30
N ASN A 67 3.94 19.36 -0.60
CA ASN A 67 4.33 18.87 -1.91
C ASN A 67 4.81 20.04 -2.78
N PRO A 68 6.08 20.06 -3.23
CA PRO A 68 6.63 21.18 -3.98
C PRO A 68 6.00 21.35 -5.37
N THR A 69 5.37 20.30 -5.92
CA THR A 69 4.78 20.33 -7.26
C THR A 69 3.44 21.09 -7.30
N ASN A 70 2.61 20.93 -6.28
CA ASN A 70 1.26 21.50 -6.26
C ASN A 70 0.98 22.40 -5.04
N ASN A 71 1.99 22.61 -4.19
CA ASN A 71 1.94 23.40 -2.98
C ASN A 71 0.84 22.97 -1.98
N ILE A 72 0.42 21.69 -2.04
CA ILE A 72 -0.54 21.13 -1.09
C ILE A 72 0.22 20.58 0.11
N THR A 73 -0.23 20.95 1.31
CA THR A 73 0.27 20.41 2.58
C THR A 73 -0.54 19.20 3.02
N TYR A 74 0.16 18.16 3.46
CA TYR A 74 -0.36 16.91 3.99
C TYR A 74 0.19 16.68 5.40
N GLY A 75 -0.60 16.05 6.25
CA GLY A 75 -0.25 15.70 7.62
C GLY A 75 -0.34 14.20 7.87
N MET A 76 0.51 13.72 8.77
CA MET A 76 0.52 12.36 9.29
C MET A 76 0.58 12.42 10.82
N ARG A 77 -0.40 11.82 11.49
CA ARG A 77 -0.47 11.74 12.95
C ARG A 77 -0.30 10.28 13.38
N VAL A 78 0.49 10.08 14.43
CA VAL A 78 0.60 8.79 15.11
C VAL A 78 -0.54 8.69 16.12
N LEU A 79 -1.44 7.72 15.93
CA LEU A 79 -2.54 7.47 16.88
C LEU A 79 -2.13 6.43 17.94
N ASP A 80 -1.38 5.41 17.53
CA ASP A 80 -0.78 4.39 18.38
C ASP A 80 0.46 3.77 17.70
N ASP A 81 1.05 2.72 18.29
CA ASP A 81 2.26 2.07 17.78
C ASP A 81 2.09 1.40 16.39
N LYS A 82 0.85 1.19 15.95
CA LYS A 82 0.46 0.48 14.72
C LYS A 82 -0.53 1.24 13.85
N THR A 83 -0.90 2.46 14.20
CA THR A 83 -1.94 3.22 13.51
C THR A 83 -1.48 4.65 13.21
N LEU A 84 -1.62 5.02 11.94
CA LEU A 84 -1.39 6.37 11.45
C LEU A 84 -2.69 6.96 10.91
N GLU A 85 -2.85 8.26 11.08
CA GLU A 85 -3.88 9.07 10.44
C GLU A 85 -3.20 9.99 9.43
N ALA A 86 -3.51 9.81 8.14
CA ALA A 86 -3.20 10.79 7.12
C ALA A 86 -4.33 11.83 7.05
N PHE A 87 -4.00 13.11 6.93
CA PHE A 87 -5.00 14.18 6.83
C PHE A 87 -4.48 15.36 6.00
N LYS A 88 -5.38 16.28 5.62
CA LYS A 88 -5.02 17.54 4.99
C LYS A 88 -5.29 18.69 5.98
N PRO A 89 -4.25 19.41 6.45
CA PRO A 89 -4.43 20.53 7.37
C PRO A 89 -5.43 21.56 6.84
N GLY A 90 -6.33 22.02 7.71
CA GLY A 90 -7.36 23.01 7.36
C GLY A 90 -8.54 22.47 6.53
N VAL A 91 -8.57 21.17 6.20
CA VAL A 91 -9.69 20.56 5.49
C VAL A 91 -10.43 19.57 6.40
N PRO A 92 -11.67 19.88 6.81
CA PRO A 92 -12.49 18.98 7.62
C PRO A 92 -12.69 17.62 6.95
N ASN A 93 -12.81 16.55 7.74
CA ASN A 93 -13.11 15.19 7.27
C ASN A 93 -12.17 14.64 6.18
N SER A 94 -10.91 15.09 6.17
CA SER A 94 -9.88 14.62 5.22
C SER A 94 -9.04 13.45 5.75
N SER A 95 -9.45 12.86 6.89
CA SER A 95 -8.70 11.83 7.58
C SER A 95 -8.80 10.47 6.90
N THR A 96 -7.69 9.77 6.81
CA THR A 96 -7.58 8.38 6.34
C THR A 96 -6.74 7.58 7.32
N ILE A 97 -7.27 6.46 7.80
CA ILE A 97 -6.57 5.58 8.73
C ILE A 97 -5.73 4.55 7.98
N LEU A 98 -4.46 4.44 8.38
CA LEU A 98 -3.55 3.41 7.93
C LEU A 98 -3.12 2.54 9.10
N THR A 99 -3.16 1.22 8.91
CA THR A 99 -2.80 0.24 9.93
C THR A 99 -1.56 -0.53 9.50
N LEU A 100 -0.66 -0.78 10.45
CA LEU A 100 0.53 -1.59 10.25
C LEU A 100 0.16 -3.01 9.81
N LYS A 101 0.72 -3.43 8.68
CA LYS A 101 0.57 -4.78 8.13
C LYS A 101 1.82 -5.63 8.31
N SER A 102 2.99 -4.98 8.36
CA SER A 102 4.27 -5.66 8.59
C SER A 102 5.25 -4.69 9.25
N SER A 103 5.84 -5.10 10.37
CA SER A 103 6.89 -4.36 11.10
C SER A 103 8.30 -4.71 10.63
N ALA A 104 8.45 -5.74 9.80
CA ALA A 104 9.69 -5.91 9.08
C ALA A 104 9.81 -4.68 8.17
N PRO A 105 10.99 -4.02 8.07
CA PRO A 105 11.21 -3.10 6.98
C PRO A 105 10.75 -3.86 5.74
N LYS A 106 9.88 -3.24 4.94
CA LYS A 106 9.78 -3.71 3.56
C LYS A 106 11.23 -3.65 3.15
N VAL A 107 11.88 -4.81 2.98
CA VAL A 107 13.08 -4.89 2.15
C VAL A 107 12.57 -4.12 0.97
N GLN A 108 13.05 -2.88 0.82
CA GLN A 108 12.79 -2.09 -0.35
C GLN A 108 13.07 -3.12 -1.41
N SER A 109 12.02 -3.67 -2.02
CA SER A 109 12.19 -4.78 -2.94
C SER A 109 12.99 -4.08 -3.97
N ALA A 110 14.32 -4.27 -3.88
CA ALA A 110 15.32 -3.41 -4.46
C ALA A 110 14.82 -3.24 -5.84
N SER A 111 14.37 -2.02 -6.14
CA SER A 111 13.27 -1.77 -7.06
C SER A 111 13.18 -2.92 -8.02
N ASN A 112 12.13 -3.74 -7.90
CA ASN A 112 11.84 -4.75 -8.91
C ASN A 112 11.50 -3.98 -10.22
N ASP A 113 12.18 -2.89 -10.58
CA ASP A 113 12.08 -2.14 -11.82
C ASP A 113 12.09 -3.14 -12.96
N GLY A 114 12.92 -4.19 -12.90
CA GLY A 114 12.84 -5.32 -13.82
C GLY A 114 11.45 -5.95 -13.90
N LYS A 115 10.90 -6.47 -12.80
CA LYS A 115 9.60 -7.17 -12.79
C LYS A 115 8.39 -6.24 -12.92
N SER A 116 8.37 -5.08 -12.26
CA SER A 116 7.31 -4.07 -12.37
C SER A 116 7.29 -3.46 -13.77
N ASN A 117 8.44 -3.11 -14.36
CA ASN A 117 8.48 -2.62 -15.75
C ASN A 117 8.15 -3.75 -16.74
N GLN A 118 8.56 -5.00 -16.47
CA GLN A 118 8.13 -6.14 -17.26
C GLN A 118 6.62 -6.33 -17.22
N MET A 119 5.99 -6.20 -16.04
CA MET A 119 4.54 -6.32 -15.90
C MET A 119 3.80 -5.13 -16.56
N LYS A 120 4.35 -3.92 -16.49
CA LYS A 120 3.83 -2.77 -17.25
C LYS A 120 3.93 -2.99 -18.76
N ALA A 121 5.06 -3.49 -19.25
CA ALA A 121 5.23 -3.81 -20.67
C ALA A 121 4.26 -4.91 -21.14
N LEU A 122 3.98 -5.91 -20.28
CA LEU A 122 2.95 -6.91 -20.56
C LEU A 122 1.54 -6.29 -20.56
N ALA A 123 1.25 -5.36 -19.66
CA ALA A 123 -0.01 -4.62 -19.68
C ALA A 123 -0.19 -3.87 -21.01
N ASP A 124 0.83 -3.12 -21.44
CA ASP A 124 0.79 -2.36 -22.71
C ASP A 124 0.63 -3.29 -23.92
N LYS A 125 1.33 -4.45 -23.92
CA LYS A 125 1.15 -5.51 -24.94
C LYS A 125 -0.32 -5.94 -25.02
N TYR A 126 -0.94 -6.23 -23.88
CA TYR A 126 -2.32 -6.73 -23.84
C TYR A 126 -3.35 -5.64 -24.13
N PHE A 127 -3.14 -4.38 -23.73
CA PHE A 127 -4.01 -3.29 -24.18
C PHE A 127 -3.96 -3.11 -25.69
N LYS A 128 -2.76 -3.17 -26.29
CA LYS A 128 -2.62 -3.10 -27.74
C LYS A 128 -3.34 -4.26 -28.43
N LEU A 129 -3.27 -5.48 -27.89
CA LEU A 129 -4.05 -6.61 -28.40
C LEU A 129 -5.55 -6.35 -28.29
N ALA A 130 -6.03 -5.77 -27.18
CA ALA A 130 -7.43 -5.40 -27.01
C ALA A 130 -7.90 -4.36 -28.04
N GLU A 131 -7.02 -3.49 -28.53
CA GLU A 131 -7.31 -2.53 -29.59
C GLU A 131 -7.34 -3.16 -30.98
N THR A 132 -6.47 -4.16 -31.23
CA THR A 132 -6.27 -4.73 -32.58
C THR A 132 -7.04 -6.02 -32.85
N ASP A 133 -7.47 -6.72 -31.80
CA ASP A 133 -8.18 -8.00 -31.88
C ASP A 133 -9.58 -7.84 -31.27
N SER A 134 -10.52 -7.41 -32.11
CA SER A 134 -11.92 -7.14 -31.74
C SER A 134 -12.67 -8.38 -31.25
N ASP A 135 -12.22 -9.58 -31.59
CA ASP A 135 -12.90 -10.82 -31.23
C ASP A 135 -12.54 -11.23 -29.79
N ASN A 136 -11.44 -10.70 -29.25
CA ASN A 136 -10.90 -11.09 -27.94
C ASN A 136 -10.65 -9.89 -27.01
N VAL A 137 -11.28 -8.74 -27.25
CA VAL A 137 -11.10 -7.50 -26.45
C VAL A 137 -11.22 -7.78 -24.95
N HIS A 138 -12.25 -8.52 -24.53
CA HIS A 138 -12.46 -8.85 -23.13
C HIS A 138 -11.36 -9.74 -22.56
N THR A 139 -10.84 -10.68 -23.35
CA THR A 139 -9.72 -11.52 -22.95
C THR A 139 -8.48 -10.67 -22.71
N TRP A 140 -8.11 -9.84 -23.68
CA TRP A 140 -6.92 -9.00 -23.62
C TRP A 140 -7.00 -7.93 -22.54
N ALA A 141 -8.16 -7.30 -22.35
CA ALA A 141 -8.36 -6.34 -21.25
C ALA A 141 -8.19 -7.00 -19.86
N ASN A 142 -8.66 -8.23 -19.69
CA ASN A 142 -8.46 -8.98 -18.44
C ASN A 142 -7.00 -9.39 -18.25
N CYS A 143 -6.28 -9.79 -19.30
CA CYS A 143 -4.84 -10.05 -19.22
C CYS A 143 -4.05 -8.77 -18.83
N ALA A 144 -4.41 -7.63 -19.42
CA ALA A 144 -3.79 -6.34 -19.10
C ALA A 144 -4.02 -5.93 -17.64
N SER A 145 -5.23 -6.14 -17.11
CA SER A 145 -5.57 -5.79 -15.73
C SER A 145 -4.75 -6.60 -14.71
N VAL A 146 -4.52 -7.89 -14.96
CA VAL A 146 -3.66 -8.74 -14.12
C VAL A 146 -2.22 -8.25 -14.14
N ALA A 147 -1.69 -7.94 -15.33
CA ALA A 147 -0.34 -7.38 -15.48
C ALA A 147 -0.18 -6.07 -14.68
N LEU A 148 -1.16 -5.16 -14.79
CA LEU A 148 -1.17 -3.93 -14.00
C LEU A 148 -1.24 -4.20 -12.50
N ALA A 149 -2.06 -5.15 -12.07
CA ALA A 149 -2.19 -5.53 -10.66
C ALA A 149 -0.83 -5.98 -10.09
N TYR A 150 -0.12 -6.84 -10.80
CA TYR A 150 1.23 -7.27 -10.41
C TYR A 150 2.27 -6.14 -10.42
N SER A 151 2.07 -5.10 -11.23
CA SER A 151 2.97 -3.95 -11.28
C SER A 151 2.75 -2.92 -10.16
N SER A 152 1.54 -2.87 -9.58
CA SER A 152 1.06 -1.72 -8.80
C SER A 152 0.45 -2.07 -7.44
N LEU A 153 -0.04 -3.29 -7.25
CA LEU A 153 -0.71 -3.74 -6.03
C LEU A 153 0.20 -4.65 -5.19
N SER A 154 -0.29 -5.01 -3.99
CA SER A 154 0.31 -6.07 -3.21
C SER A 154 0.16 -7.43 -3.93
N MET A 155 1.05 -8.37 -3.63
CA MET A 155 1.04 -9.71 -4.22
C MET A 155 -0.30 -10.44 -4.01
N ASP A 156 -0.90 -10.29 -2.82
CA ASP A 156 -2.17 -10.95 -2.50
C ASP A 156 -3.33 -10.38 -3.33
N LYS A 157 -3.37 -9.05 -3.50
CA LYS A 157 -4.38 -8.41 -4.36
C LYS A 157 -4.17 -8.70 -5.85
N ALA A 158 -2.92 -8.77 -6.30
CA ALA A 158 -2.62 -9.20 -7.66
C ALA A 158 -3.10 -10.63 -7.94
N LYS A 159 -2.93 -11.55 -6.99
CA LYS A 159 -3.44 -12.93 -7.09
C LYS A 159 -4.96 -13.03 -7.05
N GLU A 160 -5.62 -12.21 -6.23
CA GLU A 160 -7.09 -12.11 -6.25
C GLU A 160 -7.58 -11.67 -7.63
N MET A 161 -6.94 -10.65 -8.23
CA MET A 161 -7.25 -10.19 -9.58
C MET A 161 -6.94 -11.24 -10.66
N GLU A 162 -5.83 -11.97 -10.54
CA GLU A 162 -5.49 -13.08 -11.44
C GLU A 162 -6.60 -14.13 -11.49
N LEU A 163 -7.15 -14.51 -10.33
CA LEU A 163 -8.25 -15.47 -10.24
C LEU A 163 -9.55 -14.94 -10.84
N GLN A 164 -9.87 -13.66 -10.57
CA GLN A 164 -11.06 -13.01 -11.14
C GLN A 164 -10.97 -12.93 -12.67
N ALA A 165 -9.83 -12.47 -13.19
CA ALA A 165 -9.58 -12.39 -14.62
C ALA A 165 -9.66 -13.77 -15.29
N ALA A 166 -9.03 -14.80 -14.71
CA ALA A 166 -9.12 -16.16 -15.23
C ALA A 166 -10.57 -16.65 -15.31
N THR A 167 -11.39 -16.36 -14.31
CA THR A 167 -12.82 -16.70 -14.29
C THR A 167 -13.59 -15.98 -15.40
N LEU A 168 -13.38 -14.67 -15.54
CA LEU A 168 -14.06 -13.85 -16.56
C LEU A 168 -13.66 -14.27 -17.99
N ILE A 169 -12.39 -14.58 -18.22
CA ILE A 169 -11.92 -15.05 -19.52
C ILE A 169 -12.59 -16.38 -19.86
N LYS A 170 -12.62 -17.34 -18.93
CA LYS A 170 -13.29 -18.64 -19.14
C LYS A 170 -14.77 -18.48 -19.47
N LEU A 171 -15.47 -17.58 -18.77
CA LEU A 171 -16.88 -17.28 -19.05
C LEU A 171 -17.11 -16.69 -20.46
N SER A 172 -16.10 -16.05 -21.03
CA SER A 172 -16.19 -15.48 -22.39
C SER A 172 -15.81 -16.47 -23.50
N GLN A 173 -15.35 -17.68 -23.15
CA GLN A 173 -14.85 -18.68 -24.10
C GLN A 173 -15.79 -19.89 -24.17
N SER A 174 -16.15 -20.28 -25.39
CA SER A 174 -16.84 -21.55 -25.65
C SER A 174 -16.32 -22.17 -26.95
N PRO A 175 -15.57 -23.30 -26.90
CA PRO A 175 -15.14 -24.02 -25.70
C PRO A 175 -14.06 -23.26 -24.90
N VAL A 176 -13.96 -23.56 -23.60
CA VAL A 176 -12.90 -23.01 -22.74
C VAL A 176 -11.54 -23.58 -23.15
N ALA A 177 -10.54 -22.71 -23.30
CA ALA A 177 -9.19 -23.13 -23.65
C ALA A 177 -8.54 -23.96 -22.51
N SER A 178 -7.74 -24.96 -22.89
CA SER A 178 -7.00 -25.79 -21.92
C SER A 178 -5.85 -25.05 -21.23
N THR A 179 -5.43 -23.91 -21.79
CA THR A 179 -4.37 -23.06 -21.24
C THR A 179 -4.81 -21.61 -21.28
N SER A 180 -4.25 -20.79 -20.39
CA SER A 180 -4.53 -19.36 -20.38
C SER A 180 -4.03 -18.71 -21.68
N PRO A 181 -4.82 -17.82 -22.30
CA PRO A 181 -4.37 -17.03 -23.45
C PRO A 181 -3.26 -16.03 -23.10
N CYS A 182 -2.95 -15.83 -21.81
CA CYS A 182 -1.92 -14.92 -21.34
C CYS A 182 -1.14 -15.53 -20.16
N SER A 183 -0.47 -16.64 -20.44
CA SER A 183 0.30 -17.43 -19.46
C SER A 183 1.40 -16.65 -18.72
N GLU A 184 1.85 -15.52 -19.28
CA GLU A 184 2.83 -14.63 -18.67
C GLU A 184 2.28 -13.88 -17.44
N VAL A 185 0.96 -13.76 -17.32
CA VAL A 185 0.30 -12.98 -16.26
C VAL A 185 -0.76 -13.79 -15.50
N ILE A 186 -1.37 -14.79 -16.14
CA ILE A 186 -2.24 -15.77 -15.50
C ILE A 186 -1.51 -17.11 -15.48
N SER A 187 -1.09 -17.52 -14.30
CA SER A 187 -0.39 -18.78 -14.11
C SER A 187 -1.28 -19.97 -14.48
N ASN A 188 -0.65 -21.05 -14.96
CA ASN A 188 -1.37 -22.27 -15.27
C ASN A 188 -2.12 -22.84 -14.05
N LYS A 189 -1.58 -22.65 -12.84
CA LYS A 189 -2.23 -23.04 -11.60
C LYS A 189 -3.56 -22.30 -11.43
N THR A 190 -3.55 -20.97 -11.54
CA THR A 190 -4.76 -20.16 -11.42
C THR A 190 -5.75 -20.49 -12.52
N TRP A 191 -5.27 -20.62 -13.76
CA TRP A 191 -6.11 -21.01 -14.90
C TRP A 191 -6.84 -22.32 -14.64
N MET A 192 -6.15 -23.35 -14.18
CA MET A 192 -6.76 -24.65 -13.88
C MET A 192 -7.75 -24.61 -12.72
N SER A 193 -7.48 -23.80 -11.69
CA SER A 193 -8.37 -23.69 -10.52
C SER A 193 -9.56 -22.74 -10.70
N ALA A 194 -9.49 -21.82 -11.66
CA ALA A 194 -10.54 -20.84 -11.88
C ALA A 194 -11.83 -21.52 -12.38
N PRO A 195 -13.00 -21.17 -11.83
CA PRO A 195 -14.28 -21.69 -12.31
C PRO A 195 -14.47 -21.45 -13.81
N SER A 196 -15.00 -22.47 -14.49
CA SER A 196 -15.63 -22.36 -15.81
C SER A 196 -17.08 -22.77 -15.63
N TYR A 197 -18.02 -21.91 -16.00
CA TYR A 197 -19.45 -22.21 -15.98
C TYR A 197 -19.95 -22.49 -17.40
#